data_AF-A0A949STF7-F1
#
_entry.id   AF-A0A949STF7-F1
#
_cell.length_a   1.000
_cell.length_b   1.000
_cell.length_c   1.000
_cell.angle_alpha   90.00
_cell.angle_beta   90.00
_cell.angle_gamma   90.00
#
_symmetry.space_group_name_H-M   'P 1'
#
loop_
_entity.id
_entity.type
_entity.pdbx_description
1 polymer ?
#
loop_
_entity_poly.entity_id
_entity_poly.type
_entity_poly.pdbx_seq_one_letter_code
_entity_poly.pdbx_strand_id
1 'polypeptide(L)'
;MRVFRVLLFGCGIILMLASGLLALLSFAGQGINDGEWGNIAKTGVPLCMEQLQWSSWQRNDGLVYPFSAFQAEHRPGTLPEFRIGQAKGFLFDFVFYQGRFTRDGITHDFPGIGPGWGAVYHWRWSRLAFVLGVCCVVAEGLIWPLACNKLAGDPGHADS
;
A
#
# COMPACT_ATOMS: atom_id res chain seq x y z
N MET A 1 -32.31 -20.65 10.30
CA MET A 1 -31.48 -19.96 11.32
C MET A 1 -30.08 -20.57 11.51
N ARG A 2 -29.91 -21.90 11.68
CA ARG A 2 -28.56 -22.52 11.77
C ARG A 2 -27.65 -22.22 10.56
N VAL A 3 -28.20 -22.30 9.35
CA VAL A 3 -27.47 -22.01 8.10
C VAL A 3 -26.90 -20.58 8.10
N PHE A 4 -27.69 -19.58 8.51
CA PHE A 4 -27.24 -18.19 8.56
C PHE A 4 -26.08 -17.96 9.54
N ARG A 5 -26.09 -18.63 10.70
CA ARG A 5 -24.98 -18.57 11.68
C ARG A 5 -23.70 -19.18 11.14
N VAL A 6 -23.80 -20.36 10.51
CA VAL A 6 -22.66 -21.02 9.88
C VAL A 6 -22.08 -20.15 8.76
N LEU A 7 -22.93 -19.50 7.97
CA LEU A 7 -22.50 -18.55 6.94
C LEU A 7 -21.81 -17.31 7.52
N LEU A 8 -22.34 -16.74 8.60
CA LEU A 8 -21.75 -15.56 9.24
C LEU A 8 -20.39 -15.87 9.88
N PHE A 9 -20.29 -16.98 10.60
CA PHE A 9 -19.04 -17.44 11.17
C PHE A 9 -18.01 -17.78 10.09
N GLY A 10 -18.43 -18.54 9.07
CA GLY A 10 -17.58 -18.88 7.93
C GLY A 10 -17.08 -17.65 7.18
N CYS A 11 -17.96 -16.66 6.95
CA CYS A 11 -17.59 -15.37 6.36
C CYS A 11 -16.55 -14.64 7.21
N GLY A 12 -16.71 -14.62 8.54
CA GLY A 12 -15.75 -14.03 9.46
C GLY A 12 -14.36 -14.65 9.37
N ILE A 13 -14.28 -15.99 9.36
CA ILE A 13 -13.03 -16.72 9.20
C ILE A 13 -12.38 -16.43 7.84
N ILE A 14 -13.15 -16.45 6.75
CA ILE A 14 -12.65 -16.17 5.39
C ILE A 14 -12.05 -14.75 5.32
N LEU A 15 -12.72 -13.75 5.92
CA LEU A 15 -12.23 -12.38 5.94
C LEU A 15 -10.92 -12.22 6.74
N MET A 16 -10.80 -12.93 7.86
CA MET A 16 -9.55 -12.95 8.64
C MET A 16 -8.41 -13.64 7.88
N LEU A 17 -8.68 -14.75 7.19
CA LEU A 17 -7.70 -15.42 6.32
C LEU A 17 -7.28 -14.52 5.14
N ALA A 18 -8.24 -13.84 4.51
CA ALA A 18 -7.98 -12.87 3.44
C ALA A 18 -7.12 -11.70 3.93
N SER A 19 -7.33 -11.21 5.16
CA SER A 19 -6.45 -10.21 5.78
C SER A 19 -5.02 -10.70 5.93
N GLY A 20 -4.83 -11.96 6.37
CA GLY A 20 -3.51 -12.59 6.47
C GLY A 20 -2.82 -12.68 5.11
N LEU A 21 -3.55 -13.09 4.07
CA LEU A 21 -3.04 -13.13 2.70
C LEU A 21 -2.67 -11.73 2.18
N LEU A 22 -3.51 -10.72 2.43
CA LEU A 22 -3.22 -9.33 2.07
C LEU A 22 -1.97 -8.79 2.77
N ALA A 23 -1.74 -9.14 4.03
CA ALA A 23 -0.53 -8.79 4.76
C ALA A 23 0.72 -9.51 4.23
N LEU A 24 0.60 -10.78 3.82
CA LEU A 24 1.69 -11.51 3.15
C LEU A 24 2.04 -10.87 1.80
N LEU A 25 1.05 -10.41 1.04
CA LEU A 25 1.30 -9.65 -0.18
C LEU A 25 2.07 -8.36 0.10
N SER A 26 1.88 -7.70 1.25
CA SER A 26 2.70 -6.54 1.64
C SER A 26 4.19 -6.84 1.67
N PHE A 27 4.59 -8.05 2.13
CA PHE A 27 5.98 -8.50 2.08
C PHE A 27 6.44 -8.74 0.64
N ALA A 28 5.59 -9.21 -0.25
CA ALA A 28 5.91 -9.29 -1.68
C ALA A 28 6.21 -7.91 -2.30
N GLY A 29 5.67 -6.82 -1.72
CA GLY A 29 6.03 -5.45 -2.08
C GLY A 29 7.52 -5.13 -1.88
N GLN A 30 8.20 -5.78 -0.94
CA GLN A 30 9.66 -5.66 -0.80
C GLN A 30 10.38 -6.26 -2.02
N GLY A 31 9.90 -7.40 -2.54
CA GLY A 31 10.44 -7.99 -3.76
C GLY A 31 10.25 -7.09 -5.00
N ILE A 32 9.14 -6.35 -5.07
CA ILE A 32 8.94 -5.33 -6.12
C ILE A 32 9.98 -4.22 -5.99
N ASN A 33 10.26 -3.74 -4.77
CA ASN A 33 11.30 -2.75 -4.53
C ASN A 33 12.69 -3.24 -4.93
N ASP A 34 13.04 -4.48 -4.61
CA ASP A 34 14.32 -5.08 -4.98
C ASP A 34 14.47 -5.19 -6.50
N GLY A 35 13.39 -5.61 -7.18
CA GLY A 35 13.34 -5.69 -8.65
C GLY A 35 13.51 -4.33 -9.31
N GLU A 36 12.75 -3.33 -8.87
CA GLU A 36 12.85 -1.95 -9.38
C GLU A 36 14.20 -1.33 -9.06
N TRP A 37 14.76 -1.58 -7.87
CA TRP A 37 16.09 -1.13 -7.50
C TRP A 37 17.13 -1.66 -8.48
N GLY A 38 17.09 -2.96 -8.78
CA GLY A 38 18.00 -3.59 -9.75
C GLY A 38 17.83 -3.05 -11.17
N ASN A 39 16.60 -2.73 -11.58
CA ASN A 39 16.34 -2.13 -12.89
C ASN A 39 16.89 -0.70 -12.97
N ILE A 40 16.53 0.17 -12.02
CA ILE A 40 16.99 1.58 -11.96
C ILE A 40 18.52 1.65 -11.85
N ALA A 41 19.14 0.75 -11.10
CA ALA A 41 20.60 0.67 -11.02
C ALA A 41 21.28 0.44 -12.38
N LYS A 42 20.60 -0.25 -13.30
CA LYS A 42 21.12 -0.56 -14.65
C LYS A 42 20.71 0.48 -15.70
N THR A 43 19.47 0.94 -15.65
CA THR A 43 18.85 1.73 -16.73
C THR A 43 18.65 3.20 -16.37
N GLY A 44 18.70 3.54 -15.08
CA GLY A 44 18.40 4.87 -14.56
C GLY A 44 16.91 5.20 -14.47
N VAL A 45 16.02 4.28 -14.86
CA VAL A 45 14.56 4.48 -14.89
C VAL A 45 13.81 3.26 -14.34
N PRO A 46 12.63 3.43 -13.73
CA PRO A 46 11.77 2.32 -13.32
C PRO A 46 11.14 1.60 -14.53
N LEU A 47 10.71 0.35 -14.35
CA LEU A 47 10.08 -0.42 -15.45
C LEU A 47 8.78 0.24 -15.94
N CYS A 48 8.02 0.83 -15.02
CA CYS A 48 6.73 1.45 -15.31
C CYS A 48 6.82 2.98 -15.51
N MET A 49 7.92 3.48 -16.07
CA MET A 49 8.17 4.92 -16.28
C MET A 49 6.99 5.65 -16.95
N GLU A 50 6.33 5.03 -17.93
CA GLU A 50 5.21 5.61 -18.69
C GLU A 50 3.92 5.77 -17.88
N GLN A 51 3.77 5.03 -16.79
CA GLN A 51 2.57 5.05 -15.93
C GLN A 51 2.69 6.08 -14.81
N LEU A 52 3.86 6.72 -14.67
CA LEU A 52 4.12 7.71 -13.63
C LEU A 52 3.40 9.02 -13.94
N GLN A 53 2.60 9.48 -12.97
CA GLN A 53 2.13 10.85 -12.93
C GLN A 53 3.21 11.72 -12.29
N TRP A 54 3.75 12.64 -13.08
CA TRP A 54 4.86 13.48 -12.67
C TRP A 54 4.40 14.79 -12.04
N SER A 55 5.02 15.17 -10.93
CA SER A 55 4.93 16.53 -10.40
C SER A 55 5.67 17.52 -11.31
N SER A 56 5.42 18.81 -11.09
CA SER A 56 6.32 19.85 -11.59
C SER A 56 7.72 19.67 -11.02
N TRP A 57 8.71 20.21 -11.71
CA TRP A 57 10.05 20.37 -11.15
C TRP A 57 10.01 21.33 -9.97
N GLN A 58 10.78 20.99 -8.94
CA GLN A 58 10.88 21.70 -7.68
C GLN A 58 12.34 21.80 -7.29
N ARG A 59 12.70 22.87 -6.58
CA ARG A 59 14.03 23.01 -6.01
C ARG A 59 14.23 21.95 -4.93
N ASN A 60 15.39 21.30 -4.93
CA ASN A 60 15.75 20.36 -3.89
C ASN A 60 16.34 21.12 -2.69
N ASP A 61 15.73 20.95 -1.53
CA ASP A 61 16.17 21.45 -0.23
C ASP A 61 17.16 20.51 0.48
N GLY A 62 17.55 19.42 -0.19
CA GLY A 62 18.46 18.39 0.33
C GLY A 62 17.75 17.11 0.75
N LEU A 63 16.43 17.01 0.60
CA LEU A 63 15.68 15.78 0.93
C LEU A 63 15.84 14.67 -0.11
N VAL A 64 16.23 15.01 -1.35
CA VAL A 64 16.39 14.04 -2.44
C VAL A 64 17.87 13.88 -2.80
N TYR A 65 18.33 12.64 -2.89
CA TYR A 65 19.72 12.29 -3.15
C TYR A 65 19.88 11.55 -4.47
N PRO A 66 21.02 11.67 -5.16
CA PRO A 66 21.32 10.85 -6.32
C PRO A 66 21.26 9.35 -5.98
N PHE A 67 20.52 8.57 -6.76
CA PHE A 67 20.39 7.12 -6.60
C PHE A 67 21.77 6.47 -6.70
N SER A 68 22.21 5.83 -5.61
CA SER A 68 23.63 5.48 -5.43
C SER A 68 24.09 4.28 -6.26
N ALA A 69 23.17 3.37 -6.57
CA ALA A 69 23.47 2.18 -7.34
C ALA A 69 23.49 2.43 -8.86
N PHE A 70 23.00 3.57 -9.33
CA PHE A 70 23.06 3.94 -10.73
C PHE A 70 24.44 4.54 -11.04
N GLN A 71 25.23 3.81 -11.83
CA GLN A 71 26.52 4.28 -12.31
C GLN A 71 26.35 5.00 -13.63
N ALA A 72 26.53 6.33 -13.60
CA ALA A 72 26.66 7.14 -14.80
C ALA A 72 28.07 7.74 -14.83
N GLU A 73 28.56 8.05 -16.03
CA GLU A 73 29.84 8.74 -16.24
C GLU A 73 29.93 10.04 -15.42
N HIS A 74 28.80 10.73 -15.27
CA HIS A 74 28.71 12.02 -14.59
C HIS A 74 27.69 11.96 -13.45
N ARG A 75 28.09 11.40 -12.32
CA ARG A 75 27.25 11.40 -11.11
C ARG A 75 27.27 12.79 -10.46
N PRO A 76 26.10 13.43 -10.27
CA PRO A 76 26.04 14.68 -9.52
C PRO A 76 26.25 14.41 -8.02
N GLY A 77 26.96 15.31 -7.33
CA GLY A 77 27.08 15.24 -5.87
C GLY A 77 25.77 15.58 -5.15
N THR A 78 25.01 16.51 -5.71
CA THR A 78 23.68 16.92 -5.25
C THR A 78 22.77 17.14 -6.46
N LEU A 79 21.47 17.00 -6.25
CA LEU A 79 20.46 17.28 -7.29
C LEU A 79 19.88 18.67 -7.03
N PRO A 80 20.16 19.71 -7.83
CA PRO A 80 19.59 21.04 -7.62
C PRO A 80 18.06 21.09 -7.68
N GLU A 81 17.48 20.31 -8.58
CA GLU A 81 16.04 20.20 -8.77
C GLU A 81 15.62 18.72 -8.77
N PHE A 82 14.36 18.48 -8.44
CA PHE A 82 13.74 17.17 -8.54
C PHE A 82 12.28 17.27 -8.94
N ARG A 83 11.74 16.14 -9.39
CA ARG A 83 10.30 15.90 -9.52
C ARG A 83 9.97 14.51 -9.02
N ILE A 84 8.70 14.31 -8.68
CA ILE A 84 8.18 13.07 -8.11
C ILE A 84 7.28 12.42 -9.16
N GLY A 85 7.58 11.18 -9.53
CA GLY A 85 6.71 10.32 -10.30
C GLY A 85 5.93 9.41 -9.37
N GLN A 86 4.61 9.38 -9.49
CA GLN A 86 3.73 8.50 -8.72
C GLN A 86 2.94 7.59 -9.65
N ALA A 87 3.03 6.27 -9.44
CA ALA A 87 2.10 5.31 -10.03
C ALA A 87 1.19 4.79 -8.92
N LYS A 88 -0.13 4.86 -9.15
CA LYS A 88 -1.13 4.32 -8.21
C LYS A 88 -1.57 2.95 -8.65
N GLY A 89 -1.43 1.98 -7.76
CA GLY A 89 -1.93 0.63 -7.95
C GLY A 89 -3.04 0.31 -6.95
N PHE A 90 -3.68 -0.85 -7.15
CA PHE A 90 -4.74 -1.30 -6.24
C PHE A 90 -4.19 -1.69 -4.85
N LEU A 91 -3.03 -2.36 -4.82
CA LEU A 91 -2.40 -2.83 -3.59
C LEU A 91 -1.19 -1.99 -3.16
N PHE A 92 -0.46 -1.43 -4.12
CA PHE A 92 0.75 -0.66 -3.88
C PHE A 92 0.71 0.62 -4.70
N ASP A 93 1.17 1.71 -4.11
CA ASP A 93 1.58 2.88 -4.86
C ASP A 93 3.10 2.83 -5.02
N PHE A 94 3.63 3.30 -6.15
CA PHE A 94 5.06 3.39 -6.38
C PHE A 94 5.47 4.85 -6.53
N VAL A 95 6.50 5.26 -5.79
CA VAL A 95 7.05 6.61 -5.81
C VAL A 95 8.48 6.57 -6.31
N PHE A 96 8.75 7.31 -7.37
CA PHE A 96 10.08 7.47 -7.94
C PHE A 96 10.46 8.95 -7.96
N TYR A 97 11.71 9.23 -7.63
CA TYR A 97 12.25 10.59 -7.68
C TYR A 97 13.18 10.69 -8.88
N GLN A 98 13.03 11.77 -9.64
CA GLN A 98 13.97 12.12 -10.70
C GLN A 98 14.57 13.46 -10.37
N GLY A 99 15.90 13.50 -10.28
CA GLY A 99 16.67 14.72 -10.14
C GLY A 99 17.07 15.30 -11.47
N ARG A 100 17.41 16.58 -11.45
CA ARG A 100 17.96 17.31 -12.59
C ARG A 100 19.11 18.18 -12.14
N PHE A 101 20.17 18.18 -12.92
CA PHE A 101 21.33 19.05 -12.73
C PHE A 101 21.81 19.58 -14.08
N THR A 102 22.48 20.74 -14.08
CA THR A 102 23.11 21.30 -15.28
C THR A 102 24.63 21.24 -15.11
N ARG A 103 25.33 20.70 -16.11
CA ARG A 103 26.79 20.70 -16.18
C ARG A 103 27.19 21.13 -17.59
N ASP A 104 28.14 22.05 -17.69
CA ASP A 104 28.64 22.57 -18.97
C ASP A 104 27.53 23.12 -19.90
N GLY A 105 26.49 23.70 -19.30
CA GLY A 105 25.32 24.23 -20.02
C GLY A 105 24.33 23.17 -20.49
N ILE A 106 24.60 21.88 -20.26
CA ILE A 106 23.72 20.76 -20.62
C ILE A 106 22.95 20.29 -19.39
N THR A 107 21.63 20.19 -19.53
CA THR A 107 20.76 19.65 -18.48
C THR A 107 20.75 18.13 -18.55
N HIS A 108 21.00 17.48 -17.41
CA HIS A 108 20.99 16.04 -17.24
C HIS A 108 19.94 15.65 -16.20
N ASP A 109 19.14 14.64 -16.53
CA ASP A 109 18.24 14.01 -15.59
C ASP A 109 18.94 12.79 -14.94
N PHE A 110 18.66 12.54 -13.66
CA PHE A 110 19.31 11.49 -12.89
C PHE A 110 18.32 10.83 -11.91
N PRO A 111 18.32 9.50 -11.72
CA PRO A 111 17.46 8.85 -10.74
C PRO A 111 17.76 9.35 -9.32
N GLY A 112 16.72 9.59 -8.53
CA GLY A 112 16.81 10.08 -7.16
C GLY A 112 16.20 9.12 -6.15
N ILE A 113 16.60 9.29 -4.89
CA ILE A 113 15.96 8.69 -3.71
C ILE A 113 15.54 9.82 -2.77
N GLY A 114 14.28 9.82 -2.37
CA GLY A 114 13.73 10.79 -1.42
C GLY A 114 12.82 10.12 -0.39
N PRO A 115 12.16 10.91 0.47
CA PRO A 115 11.24 10.40 1.47
C PRO A 115 10.10 9.58 0.83
N GLY A 116 9.89 8.35 1.31
CA GLY A 116 8.82 7.49 0.78
C GLY A 116 9.06 6.95 -0.63
N TRP A 117 10.33 6.86 -1.07
CA TRP A 117 10.71 6.16 -2.31
C TRP A 117 10.26 4.70 -2.31
N GLY A 118 9.90 4.20 -3.49
CA GLY A 118 9.56 2.81 -3.75
C GLY A 118 8.07 2.50 -3.65
N ALA A 119 7.77 1.21 -3.61
CA ALA A 119 6.46 0.62 -3.44
C ALA A 119 6.00 0.72 -1.98
N VAL A 120 4.85 1.36 -1.77
CA VAL A 120 4.19 1.55 -0.49
C VAL A 120 2.87 0.81 -0.51
N TYR A 121 2.73 -0.17 0.40
CA TYR A 121 1.52 -1.00 0.49
C TYR A 121 0.36 -0.30 1.20
N HIS A 122 -0.85 -0.47 0.66
CA HIS A 122 -2.10 0.00 1.27
C HIS A 122 -2.59 -0.93 2.39
N TRP A 123 -2.04 -0.78 3.60
CA TRP A 123 -2.46 -1.55 4.80
C TRP A 123 -3.96 -1.43 5.14
N ARG A 124 -4.65 -0.42 4.60
CA ARG A 124 -6.06 -0.15 4.84
C ARG A 124 -6.93 -1.35 4.47
N TRP A 125 -6.63 -2.04 3.37
CA TRP A 125 -7.42 -3.19 2.92
C TRP A 125 -7.32 -4.40 3.85
N SER A 126 -6.09 -4.74 4.26
CA SER A 126 -5.84 -5.80 5.25
C SER A 126 -6.57 -5.49 6.57
N ARG A 127 -6.45 -4.24 7.08
CA ARG A 127 -7.13 -3.83 8.32
C ARG A 127 -8.65 -3.92 8.21
N LEU A 128 -9.24 -3.44 7.11
CA LEU A 128 -10.69 -3.51 6.90
C LEU A 128 -11.17 -4.95 6.85
N ALA A 129 -10.48 -5.83 6.12
CA ALA A 129 -10.81 -7.25 6.07
C ALA A 129 -10.75 -7.91 7.45
N PHE A 130 -9.71 -7.59 8.25
CA PHE A 130 -9.58 -8.11 9.61
C PHE A 130 -10.73 -7.65 10.52
N VAL A 131 -11.00 -6.35 10.56
CA VAL A 131 -12.05 -5.78 11.42
C VAL A 131 -13.42 -6.35 11.06
N LEU A 132 -13.75 -6.43 9.77
CA LEU A 132 -15.01 -7.03 9.32
C LEU A 132 -15.10 -8.51 9.71
N GLY A 133 -14.00 -9.26 9.58
CA GLY A 133 -13.95 -10.66 9.98
C GLY A 133 -14.21 -10.87 11.47
N VAL A 134 -13.57 -10.05 12.31
CA VAL A 134 -13.80 -10.05 13.76
C VAL A 134 -15.25 -9.68 14.09
N CYS A 135 -15.81 -8.66 13.44
CA CYS A 135 -17.21 -8.26 13.65
C CYS A 135 -18.19 -9.41 13.33
N CYS A 136 -17.96 -10.17 12.25
CA CYS A 136 -18.79 -11.32 11.90
C CYS A 136 -18.75 -12.42 12.98
N VAL A 137 -17.55 -12.74 13.50
CA VAL A 137 -17.38 -13.76 14.55
C VAL A 137 -17.99 -13.30 15.88
N VAL A 138 -17.79 -12.04 16.26
CA VAL A 138 -18.37 -11.47 17.49
C VAL A 138 -19.89 -11.39 17.39
N ALA A 139 -20.44 -11.00 16.25
CA ALA A 139 -21.88 -10.94 16.03
C ALA A 139 -22.52 -12.34 16.18
N GLU A 140 -21.84 -13.38 15.71
CA GLU A 140 -22.28 -14.76 15.87
C GLU A 140 -22.19 -15.24 17.33
N GLY A 141 -21.04 -15.03 17.97
CA GLY A 141 -20.75 -15.58 19.29
C GLY A 141 -21.39 -14.84 20.47
N LEU A 142 -21.62 -13.54 20.36
CA LEU A 142 -22.07 -12.69 21.48
C LEU A 142 -23.41 -12.00 21.24
N ILE A 143 -23.62 -11.41 20.06
CA ILE A 143 -24.81 -10.57 19.81
C ILE A 143 -26.04 -11.43 19.54
N TRP A 144 -25.90 -12.51 18.75
CA TRP A 144 -27.02 -13.39 18.41
C TRP A 144 -27.62 -14.12 19.63
N PRO A 145 -26.85 -14.73 20.54
CA PRO A 145 -27.42 -15.37 21.73
C PRO A 145 -28.13 -14.37 22.65
N LEU A 146 -27.59 -13.16 22.82
CA LEU A 146 -28.20 -12.10 23.63
C LEU A 146 -29.51 -11.59 23.01
N ALA A 147 -29.56 -11.41 21.69
CA ALA A 147 -30.77 -11.01 20.98
C ALA A 147 -31.87 -12.07 21.05
N CYS A 148 -31.52 -13.36 20.88
CA CYS A 148 -32.46 -14.46 21.04
C CYS A 148 -32.96 -14.59 22.48
N ASN A 149 -32.11 -14.39 23.50
CA ASN A 149 -32.52 -14.42 24.90
C ASN A 149 -33.45 -13.25 25.27
N LYS A 150 -33.24 -12.06 24.69
CA LYS A 150 -34.17 -10.93 24.85
C LYS A 150 -35.54 -11.21 24.22
N LEU A 151 -35.57 -11.82 23.03
CA LEU A 151 -36.82 -12.21 22.35
C LEU A 151 -37.55 -13.36 23.06
N ALA A 152 -36.82 -14.26 23.71
CA ALA A 152 -37.41 -15.36 24.49
C ALA A 152 -37.83 -14.96 25.92
N GLY A 153 -37.26 -13.87 26.44
CA GLY A 153 -37.49 -13.37 27.79
C GLY A 153 -38.49 -12.23 27.90
N ASP A 154 -39.18 -11.86 26.82
CA ASP A 154 -40.25 -10.85 26.83
C ASP A 154 -41.60 -11.55 27.08
N PRO A 155 -42.15 -11.57 28.32
CA PRO A 155 -43.35 -12.33 28.66
C PRO A 155 -44.65 -11.58 28.28
N GLY A 156 -44.55 -10.51 27.48
CA GLY A 156 -45.62 -9.53 27.26
C GLY A 156 -46.79 -9.96 26.38
N HIS A 157 -47.03 -11.25 26.17
CA HIS A 157 -48.25 -11.77 25.53
C HIS A 157 -48.74 -13.08 26.17
N ALA A 158 -48.74 -13.12 27.50
CA ALA A 158 -49.77 -13.86 28.22
C ALA A 158 -51.00 -12.96 28.36
N ASP A 159 -52.19 -13.53 28.15
CA ASP A 159 -53.53 -12.94 28.29
C ASP A 159 -54.10 -12.24 27.03
N SER A 160 -54.65 -13.07 26.14
CA SER A 160 -55.89 -12.79 25.41
C SER A 160 -56.67 -14.08 25.21
#